data_AF-A0A160IPZ7-F1
#
_entry.id   AF-A0A160IPZ7-F1
#
_cell.length_a   1.000
_cell.length_b   1.000
_cell.length_c   1.000
_cell.angle_alpha   90.00
_cell.angle_beta   90.00
_cell.angle_gamma   90.00
#
_symmetry.space_group_name_H-M   'P 1'
#
loop_
_entity.id
_entity.type
_entity.pdbx_description
1 polymer ?
#
loop_
_entity_poly.entity_id
_entity_poly.type
_entity_poly.pdbx_seq_one_letter_code
_entity_poly.pdbx_strand_id
1 'polypeptide(L)' 'MLEYSVAALLPLCLQLLFNRVLFTKYLPLGITIVIMIFAFDGWNQPLPLQIVAVISTIVGFFLGLKIYNKQKRKVK' A
#
# COMPACT_ATOMS: atom_id res chain seq x y z
N MET A 1 14.54 -13.93 -2.38
CA MET A 1 13.95 -13.88 -1.01
C MET A 1 13.74 -12.44 -0.57
N LEU A 2 14.78 -11.59 -0.57
CA LEU A 2 14.71 -10.20 -0.12
C LEU A 2 13.72 -9.34 -0.93
N GLU A 3 13.67 -9.53 -2.25
CA GLU A 3 12.74 -8.83 -3.14
C GLU A 3 11.26 -9.09 -2.83
N TYR A 4 10.90 -10.33 -2.45
CA TYR A 4 9.53 -10.67 -2.05
C TYR A 4 9.15 -10.01 -0.71
N SER A 5 10.09 -9.97 0.23
CA SER A 5 9.89 -9.27 1.50
C SER A 5 9.70 -7.76 1.27
N VAL A 6 10.50 -7.15 0.41
CA VAL A 6 10.39 -5.73 0.06
C VAL A 6 9.08 -5.45 -0.69
N ALA A 7 8.69 -6.30 -1.65
CA ALA A 7 7.42 -6.20 -2.36
C ALA A 7 6.19 -6.30 -1.45
N ALA A 8 6.30 -7.02 -0.34
CA ALA A 8 5.24 -7.07 0.65
C ALA A 8 5.30 -5.89 1.65
N LEU A 9 6.47 -5.56 2.20
CA LEU A 9 6.60 -4.56 3.26
C LEU A 9 6.43 -3.13 2.75
N LEU A 10 7.03 -2.81 1.60
CA LEU A 10 7.03 -1.46 1.03
C LEU A 10 5.62 -0.89 0.82
N PRO A 11 4.69 -1.57 0.11
CA PRO A 11 3.35 -1.04 -0.10
C PRO A 11 2.58 -0.92 1.21
N LEU A 12 2.80 -1.85 2.15
CA LEU A 12 2.09 -1.89 3.42
C LEU A 12 2.52 -0.73 4.32
N CYS A 13 3.83 -0.45 4.39
CA CYS A 13 4.37 0.71 5.08
C CYS A 13 3.92 2.03 4.44
N LEU A 14 4.01 2.15 3.11
CA LEU A 14 3.57 3.35 2.37
C LEU A 14 2.09 3.63 2.60
N GLN A 15 1.24 2.60 2.49
CA GLN A 15 -0.19 2.74 2.69
C GLN A 15 -0.51 3.28 4.09
N LEU A 16 0.16 2.74 5.13
CA LEU A 16 -0.04 3.17 6.52
C LEU A 16 0.46 4.61 6.76
N LEU A 17 1.63 4.96 6.21
CA LEU A 17 2.19 6.31 6.29
C LEU A 17 1.27 7.32 5.60
N PHE A 18 0.89 7.07 4.35
CA PHE A 18 0.03 7.94 3.58
C PHE A 18 -1.36 8.06 4.18
N ASN A 19 -1.93 6.98 4.73
CA ASN A 19 -3.22 7.04 5.41
C ASN A 19 -3.19 7.95 6.65
N ARG A 20 -2.03 8.08 7.31
CA ARG A 20 -1.84 9.01 8.43
C ARG A 20 -1.60 10.46 7.99
N VAL A 21 -0.91 10.67 6.86
CA VAL A 21 -0.51 12.01 6.39
C VAL A 21 -1.61 12.68 5.54
N LEU A 22 -2.23 11.94 4.63
CA LEU A 22 -3.09 12.52 3.59
C LEU A 22 -4.57 12.64 4.01
N PHE A 23 -4.96 12.10 5.18
CA PHE A 23 -6.34 12.13 5.74
C PHE A 23 -7.48 11.82 4.74
N THR A 24 -7.15 11.16 3.63
CA THR A 24 -8.04 10.94 2.49
C THR A 24 -8.16 9.45 2.23
N LYS A 25 -9.37 9.02 1.89
CA LYS A 25 -9.72 7.59 1.83
C LYS A 25 -9.07 6.84 0.66
N TYR A 26 -8.84 7.51 -0.46
CA TYR A 26 -8.44 6.86 -1.73
C TYR A 26 -7.09 7.33 -2.28
N LEU A 27 -6.61 8.50 -1.85
CA LEU A 27 -5.33 9.06 -2.29
C LEU A 27 -4.12 8.17 -1.91
N PRO A 28 -4.04 7.61 -0.69
CA PRO A 28 -2.97 6.70 -0.30
C PRO A 28 -2.84 5.50 -1.25
N LEU A 29 -3.97 4.97 -1.71
CA LEU A 29 -4.03 3.83 -2.63
C LEU A 29 -3.38 4.17 -3.96
N GLY A 30 -3.76 5.30 -4.55
CA GLY A 30 -3.24 5.74 -5.85
C GLY A 30 -1.74 5.97 -5.79
N ILE A 31 -1.25 6.63 -4.74
CA ILE A 31 0.18 6.93 -4.59
C ILE A 31 0.99 5.64 -4.39
N THR A 32 0.52 4.71 -3.57
CA THR A 32 1.20 3.42 -3.37
C THR A 32 1.30 2.62 -4.67
N ILE A 33 0.24 2.62 -5.49
CA ILE A 33 0.25 1.95 -6.80
C ILE A 33 1.27 2.60 -7.75
N VAL A 34 1.28 3.93 -7.83
CA VAL A 34 2.26 4.66 -8.66
C VAL A 34 3.68 4.37 -8.21
N ILE A 35 3.95 4.42 -6.90
CA ILE A 35 5.27 4.11 -6.35
C ILE A 35 5.65 2.65 -6.65
N MET A 36 4.72 1.71 -6.57
CA MET A 36 5.02 0.32 -6.93
C MET A 36 5.43 0.17 -8.39
N ILE A 37 4.70 0.81 -9.31
CA ILE A 37 5.03 0.75 -10.74
C ILE A 37 6.43 1.33 -10.99
N PHE A 38 6.78 2.43 -10.33
CA PHE A 38 8.10 3.07 -10.52
C PHE A 38 9.24 2.39 -9.76
N ALA A 39 9.00 1.90 -8.54
CA ALA A 39 10.03 1.34 -7.67
C ALA A 39 10.43 -0.09 -8.05
N PHE A 40 9.55 -0.83 -8.72
CA PHE A 40 9.76 -2.22 -9.11
C PHE A 40 10.02 -2.39 -10.62
N ASP A 41 10.52 -1.35 -11.31
CA ASP A 41 10.80 -1.38 -12.76
C ASP A 41 9.59 -1.74 -13.64
N GLY A 42 8.38 -1.41 -13.15
CA GLY A 42 7.13 -1.60 -13.89
C GLY A 42 6.80 -3.06 -14.18
N TRP A 43 6.47 -3.35 -15.45
CA TRP A 43 6.02 -4.68 -15.91
C TRP A 43 7.16 -5.68 -16.14
N ASN A 44 8.42 -5.29 -15.98
CA ASN A 44 9.57 -6.17 -16.22
C ASN A 44 9.80 -7.21 -15.11
N GLN A 45 9.01 -7.19 -14.03
CA GLN A 45 9.14 -8.14 -12.94
C GLN A 45 8.42 -9.47 -13.15
N PRO A 46 8.96 -10.56 -12.56
CA PRO A 46 8.35 -11.87 -12.66
C PRO A 46 6.93 -11.87 -12.08
N LEU A 47 5.98 -12.49 -12.79
CA LEU A 47 4.55 -12.55 -12.43
C LEU A 47 4.27 -12.87 -10.95
N PRO A 48 5.00 -13.79 -10.28
CA PRO A 48 4.80 -14.04 -8.84
C PRO A 48 5.02 -12.81 -7.97
N LEU A 49 5.97 -11.94 -8.31
CA LEU A 49 6.29 -10.75 -7.52
C LEU A 49 5.20 -9.68 -7.65
N GLN A 50 4.64 -9.53 -8.86
CA GLN A 50 3.49 -8.66 -9.11
C GLN A 50 2.25 -9.12 -8.33
N ILE A 51 1.99 -10.42 -8.26
CA ILE A 51 0.87 -10.98 -7.50
C ILE A 51 1.04 -10.69 -6.00
N VAL A 52 2.24 -10.91 -5.46
CA VAL A 52 2.55 -10.62 -4.04
C VAL A 52 2.41 -9.12 -3.74
N ALA A 53 2.89 -8.27 -4.65
CA ALA A 53 2.76 -6.82 -4.57
C ALA A 53 1.29 -6.34 -4.53
N VAL A 54 0.45 -6.90 -5.42
CA VAL A 54 -0.98 -6.59 -5.48
C VAL A 54 -1.70 -7.04 -4.21
N ILE A 55 -1.44 -8.28 -3.76
CA ILE A 55 -2.05 -8.82 -2.52
C ILE A 55 -1.65 -7.95 -1.33
N SER A 56 -0.37 -7.58 -1.21
CA SER A 56 0.08 -6.74 -0.11
C SER A 56 -0.55 -5.34 -0.13
N THR A 57 -0.69 -4.75 -1.31
CA THR A 57 -1.37 -3.45 -1.48
C THR A 57 -2.84 -3.51 -1.04
N ILE A 58 -3.55 -4.60 -1.38
CA ILE A 58 -4.94 -4.82 -0.96
C ILE A 58 -5.03 -4.96 0.58
N VAL A 59 -4.14 -5.76 1.18
CA VAL A 59 -4.10 -5.96 2.65
C VAL A 59 -3.77 -4.64 3.36
N GLY A 60 -2.76 -3.92 2.87
CA GLY A 60 -2.38 -2.59 3.37
C GLY A 60 -3.54 -1.61 3.28
N PHE A 61 -4.30 -1.60 2.18
CA PHE A 61 -5.48 -0.76 2.02
C PHE A 61 -6.57 -1.09 3.03
N PHE A 62 -6.87 -2.37 3.24
CA PHE A 62 -7.86 -2.80 4.23
C PHE A 62 -7.47 -2.36 5.65
N LEU A 63 -6.19 -2.52 6.01
CA LEU A 63 -5.66 -2.07 7.29
C LEU A 63 -5.73 -0.54 7.42
N GLY A 64 -5.33 0.19 6.38
CA GLY A 64 -5.44 1.65 6.30
C GLY A 64 -6.87 2.14 6.48
N LEU A 65 -7.84 1.55 5.77
CA LEU A 65 -9.27 1.84 5.92
C LEU A 65 -9.78 1.59 7.34
N LYS A 66 -9.34 0.49 7.97
CA LYS A 66 -9.72 0.17 9.36
C LYS A 66 -9.20 1.23 10.33
N ILE A 67 -7.97 1.70 10.13
CA ILE A 67 -7.36 2.79 10.92
C ILE A 67 -8.07 4.11 10.67
N TYR A 68 -8.34 4.45 9.40
CA TYR A 68 -9.05 5.67 9.02
C TYR A 68 -10.45 5.74 9.64
N ASN A 69 -11.22 4.66 9.55
CA ASN A 69 -12.54 4.57 10.17
C ASN A 69 -12.47 4.68 11.70
N LYS A 70 -11.43 4.13 12.33
CA LYS A 70 -11.20 4.23 13.78
C LYS A 70 -10.84 5.66 14.19
N GLN A 71 -10.08 6.39 13.37
CA GLN A 71 -9.75 7.80 13.60
C GLN A 71 -10.97 8.71 13.36
N LYS A 72 -11.73 8.49 12.28
CA LYS A 72 -12.96 9.24 11.99
C LYS A 72 -14.01 9.13 13.11
N ARG A 73 -14.07 8.00 13.82
CA ARG A 73 -14.94 7.82 14.99
C ARG A 73 -14.48 8.60 16.23
N LYS A 74 -13.20 8.96 16.35
CA LYS A 74 -12.66 9.71 17.51
C LYS A 74 -12.75 11.23 17.35
N VAL A 75 -12.92 11.72 16.13
CA VAL A 75 -13.02 13.16 15.82
C VAL A 75 -14.48 13.62 15.78
N LYS A 76 -15.45 12.72 16.00
CA LYS A 76 -16.88 13.02 15.97
C LYS A 76 -17.44 13.18 17.38
#